data_AF-A0A2W6JH74-F1
#
_entry.id   AF-A0A2W6JH74-F1
#
_cell.length_a   1.000
_cell.length_b   1.000
_cell.length_c   1.000
_cell.angle_alpha   90.00
_cell.angle_beta   90.00
_cell.angle_gamma   90.00
#
_symmetry.space_group_name_H-M   'P 1'
#
loop_
_entity.id
_entity.type
_entity.pdbx_description
1 polymer ?
#
loop_
_entity_poly.entity_id
_entity_poly.type
_entity_poly.pdbx_seq_one_letter_code
_entity_poly.pdbx_strand_id
1 'polypeptide(L)'
;MADSRRISMLELDRHLSQSLEQARHTPLNVQRYGHSWVWVLSSDAWADAARWAALDSSSHPLLALRRALDLQLRPWPEAAMSLLPLEAVDARLVQRAALLVVVRDLNSPQRVYDDLRYHQAYRSFIGLDHGTAWAPMQCVRLLQACANPLLRGCIDDTLAAIPRHLFEAACAPAARAVPAQERAQRIAGGCLSY
;
A
#
# COMPACT_ATOMS: atom_id res chain seq x y z
N MET A 1 15.97 13.46 -13.59
CA MET A 1 15.12 12.26 -13.50
C MET A 1 16.06 11.11 -13.15
N ALA A 2 15.93 10.52 -11.97
CA ALA A 2 16.86 9.46 -11.55
C ALA A 2 16.55 8.20 -12.37
N ASP A 3 17.49 7.77 -13.20
CA ASP A 3 17.39 6.56 -14.02
C ASP A 3 17.20 5.35 -13.10
N SER A 4 16.01 4.77 -13.14
CA SER A 4 15.70 3.51 -12.46
C SER A 4 15.91 2.36 -13.43
N ARG A 5 16.75 1.40 -13.03
CA ARG A 5 17.03 0.22 -13.86
C ARG A 5 15.87 -0.77 -13.74
N ARG A 6 15.39 -1.26 -14.88
CA ARG A 6 14.37 -2.30 -14.97
C ARG A 6 15.05 -3.64 -15.17
N ILE A 7 14.73 -4.63 -14.35
CA ILE A 7 15.24 -6.00 -14.46
C ILE A 7 14.07 -6.98 -14.46
N SER A 8 14.24 -8.13 -15.14
CA SER A 8 13.24 -9.19 -15.11
C SER A 8 13.35 -10.02 -13.82
N MET A 9 12.28 -10.71 -13.44
CA MET A 9 12.31 -11.66 -12.32
C MET A 9 13.38 -12.75 -12.50
N LEU A 10 13.62 -13.21 -13.74
CA LEU A 10 14.63 -14.21 -14.05
C LEU A 10 16.07 -13.67 -13.90
N GLU A 11 16.28 -12.38 -14.22
CA GLU A 11 17.56 -11.70 -14.01
C GLU A 11 17.84 -11.52 -12.51
N LEU A 12 16.81 -11.17 -11.73
CA LEU A 12 16.90 -11.08 -10.28
C LEU A 12 17.31 -12.42 -9.66
N ASP A 13 16.69 -13.53 -10.09
CA ASP A 13 16.99 -14.86 -9.55
C ASP A 13 18.41 -15.32 -9.91
N ARG A 14 18.89 -15.02 -11.14
CA ARG A 14 20.24 -15.42 -11.58
C ARG A 14 21.35 -14.58 -10.97
N HIS A 15 21.08 -13.31 -10.65
CA HIS A 15 22.10 -12.34 -10.22
C HIS A 15 21.68 -11.59 -8.96
N LEU A 16 21.09 -12.29 -7.98
CA LEU A 16 20.51 -11.68 -6.78
C LEU A 16 21.51 -10.80 -6.03
N SER A 17 22.67 -11.33 -5.66
CA SER A 17 23.67 -10.58 -4.89
C SER A 17 24.14 -9.30 -5.61
N GLN A 18 24.36 -9.39 -6.92
CA GLN A 18 24.77 -8.24 -7.73
C GLN A 18 23.64 -7.23 -7.87
N SER A 19 22.40 -7.70 -8.04
CA SER A 19 21.21 -6.84 -8.12
C SER A 19 20.98 -6.11 -6.80
N LEU A 20 21.12 -6.78 -5.66
CA LEU A 20 21.00 -6.15 -4.34
C LEU A 20 22.10 -5.13 -4.08
N GLU A 21 23.35 -5.41 -4.48
CA GLU A 21 24.45 -4.44 -4.36
C GLU A 21 24.17 -3.19 -5.20
N GLN A 22 23.64 -3.35 -6.41
CA GLN A 22 23.24 -2.22 -7.25
C GLN A 22 22.08 -1.43 -6.64
N ALA A 23 21.11 -2.10 -6.02
CA ALA A 23 19.95 -1.47 -5.37
C ALA A 23 20.34 -0.53 -4.22
N ARG A 24 21.52 -0.73 -3.61
CA ARG A 24 22.05 0.16 -2.57
C ARG A 24 22.25 1.58 -3.07
N HIS A 25 22.70 1.70 -4.32
CA HIS A 25 23.01 2.98 -4.94
C HIS A 25 21.84 3.53 -5.75
N THR A 26 21.14 2.68 -6.52
CA THR A 26 20.10 3.10 -7.47
C THR A 26 18.84 2.25 -7.35
N PRO A 27 17.60 2.80 -7.38
CA PRO A 27 16.40 1.98 -7.29
C PRO A 27 16.29 1.00 -8.46
N LEU A 28 15.94 -0.25 -8.15
CA LEU A 28 15.66 -1.29 -9.16
C LEU A 28 14.16 -1.56 -9.25
N ASN A 29 13.63 -1.52 -10.47
CA ASN A 29 12.29 -1.98 -10.78
C ASN A 29 12.36 -3.42 -11.27
N VAL A 30 11.83 -4.35 -10.49
CA VAL A 30 11.69 -5.75 -10.90
C VAL A 30 10.38 -5.89 -11.64
N GLN A 31 10.46 -6.38 -12.88
CA GLN A 31 9.30 -6.60 -13.74
C GLN A 31 8.95 -8.07 -13.82
N ARG A 32 7.64 -8.34 -13.84
CA ARG A 32 7.07 -9.66 -14.11
C ARG A 32 6.09 -9.52 -15.28
N TYR A 33 6.32 -10.28 -16.35
CA TYR A 33 5.54 -10.21 -17.59
C TYR A 33 5.41 -8.79 -18.17
N GLY A 34 6.47 -7.98 -18.08
CA GLY A 34 6.49 -6.60 -18.60
C GLY A 34 5.83 -5.56 -17.68
N HIS A 35 5.28 -5.97 -16.53
CA HIS A 35 4.68 -5.07 -15.56
C HIS A 35 5.57 -4.92 -14.32
N SER A 36 5.60 -3.71 -13.73
CA SER A 36 6.29 -3.46 -12.46
C SER A 36 5.72 -4.34 -11.35
N TRP A 37 6.54 -5.18 -10.75
CA TRP A 37 6.15 -6.11 -9.70
C TRP A 37 6.60 -5.62 -8.31
N VAL A 38 7.90 -5.34 -8.14
CA VAL A 38 8.44 -4.84 -6.88
C VAL A 38 9.59 -3.88 -7.14
N TRP A 39 9.81 -2.96 -6.21
CA TRP A 39 10.94 -2.05 -6.21
C TRP A 39 11.92 -2.44 -5.11
N VAL A 40 13.21 -2.45 -5.43
CA VAL A 40 14.30 -2.69 -4.48
C VAL A 40 15.14 -1.43 -4.36
N LEU A 41 15.37 -0.99 -3.12
CA LEU A 41 16.16 0.18 -2.78
C LEU A 41 16.74 0.05 -1.37
N SER A 42 17.81 0.78 -1.07
CA SER A 42 18.36 0.86 0.29
C SER A 42 17.40 1.54 1.28
N SER A 43 17.65 1.33 2.57
CA SER A 43 16.90 2.03 3.63
C SER A 43 17.04 3.55 3.52
N ASP A 44 18.25 4.05 3.24
CA ASP A 44 18.51 5.48 3.10
C ASP A 44 17.77 6.06 1.90
N ALA A 45 17.71 5.28 0.82
CA ALA A 45 16.92 5.61 -0.37
C ALA A 45 15.42 5.64 -0.12
N TRP A 46 14.93 4.75 0.75
CA TRP A 46 13.53 4.72 1.15
C TRP A 46 13.19 5.96 2.00
N ALA A 47 14.13 6.45 2.82
CA ALA A 47 13.95 7.67 3.58
C ALA A 47 14.00 8.94 2.71
N ASP A 48 14.70 8.90 1.58
CA ASP A 48 14.84 10.03 0.65
C ASP A 48 13.63 10.18 -0.29
N ALA A 49 12.82 11.22 -0.05
CA ALA A 49 11.64 11.60 -0.84
C ALA A 49 11.91 11.72 -2.35
N ALA A 50 13.12 12.12 -2.77
CA ALA A 50 13.44 12.32 -4.19
C ALA A 50 13.39 11.02 -5.01
N ARG A 51 13.57 9.86 -4.36
CA ARG A 51 13.61 8.55 -5.02
C ARG A 51 12.22 7.91 -5.19
N TRP A 52 11.19 8.51 -4.59
CA TRP A 52 9.81 8.01 -4.66
C TRP A 52 9.11 8.40 -5.95
N ALA A 53 9.54 9.48 -6.62
CA ALA A 53 9.02 9.87 -7.92
C ALA A 53 9.27 8.81 -9.02
N ALA A 54 10.24 7.92 -8.83
CA ALA A 54 10.48 6.79 -9.72
C ALA A 54 9.46 5.65 -9.54
N LEU A 55 8.81 5.57 -8.37
CA LEU A 55 7.84 4.53 -8.00
C LEU A 55 6.47 4.85 -8.62
N ASP A 56 6.29 4.56 -9.91
CA ASP A 56 4.99 4.73 -10.56
C ASP A 56 3.94 3.77 -9.97
N SER A 57 3.00 4.34 -9.21
CA SER A 57 1.84 3.65 -8.65
C SER A 57 0.53 4.06 -9.33
N SER A 58 0.58 4.85 -10.40
CA SER A 58 -0.59 5.45 -11.04
C SER A 58 -1.57 4.43 -11.62
N SER A 59 -1.06 3.25 -12.02
CA SER A 59 -1.84 2.12 -12.54
C SER A 59 -2.40 1.21 -11.44
N HIS A 60 -2.07 1.45 -10.17
CA HIS A 60 -2.51 0.59 -9.08
C HIS A 60 -4.02 0.74 -8.82
N PRO A 61 -4.79 -0.36 -8.66
CA PRO A 61 -6.24 -0.29 -8.43
C PRO A 61 -6.67 0.57 -7.25
N LEU A 62 -5.88 0.60 -6.17
CA LEU A 62 -6.12 1.53 -5.05
C LEU A 62 -6.13 3.00 -5.47
N LEU A 63 -5.32 3.42 -6.44
CA LEU A 63 -5.31 4.83 -6.86
C LEU A 63 -6.53 5.17 -7.71
N ALA A 64 -7.04 4.22 -8.51
CA ALA A 64 -8.34 4.37 -9.16
C ALA A 64 -9.47 4.48 -8.13
N LEU A 65 -9.45 3.62 -7.10
CA LEU A 65 -10.41 3.69 -5.99
C LEU A 65 -10.30 5.02 -5.24
N ARG A 66 -9.09 5.50 -4.94
CA ARG A 66 -8.86 6.80 -4.27
C ARG A 66 -9.52 7.94 -5.02
N ARG A 67 -9.37 8.01 -6.35
CA ARG A 67 -9.96 9.08 -7.18
C ARG A 67 -11.49 9.07 -7.09
N ALA A 68 -12.11 7.89 -7.15
CA ALA A 68 -13.55 7.77 -6.99
C ALA A 68 -14.01 8.15 -5.57
N LEU A 69 -13.28 7.69 -4.55
CA LEU A 69 -13.55 8.04 -3.15
C LEU A 69 -13.42 9.54 -2.91
N ASP A 70 -12.36 10.20 -3.39
CA ASP A 70 -12.10 11.61 -3.11
C ASP A 70 -13.22 12.55 -3.59
N LEU A 71 -13.93 12.16 -4.66
CA LEU A 71 -15.10 12.88 -5.18
C LEU A 71 -16.36 12.72 -4.31
N GLN A 72 -16.49 11.58 -3.61
CA GLN A 72 -17.66 11.24 -2.81
C GLN A 72 -17.43 11.42 -1.30
N LEU A 73 -16.17 11.48 -0.87
CA LEU A 73 -15.77 11.50 0.53
C LEU A 73 -16.09 12.87 1.13
N ARG A 74 -17.23 12.90 1.83
CA ARG A 74 -17.62 13.98 2.73
C ARG A 74 -17.04 13.73 4.12
N PRO A 75 -16.90 14.77 4.96
CA PRO A 75 -16.62 14.59 6.36
C PRO A 75 -17.69 13.67 6.98
N TRP A 76 -17.27 12.65 7.74
CA TRP A 76 -18.20 11.81 8.50
C TRP A 76 -18.80 12.59 9.67
N PRO A 77 -19.90 12.11 10.28
CA PRO A 77 -20.48 12.75 11.46
C PRO A 77 -19.43 12.97 12.55
N GLU A 78 -19.54 14.08 13.29
CA GLU A 78 -18.58 14.46 14.32
C GLU A 78 -18.35 13.34 15.35
N ALA A 79 -19.40 12.63 15.73
CA ALA A 79 -19.33 11.48 16.63
C ALA A 79 -18.48 10.31 16.09
N ALA A 80 -18.42 10.13 14.77
CA ALA A 80 -17.54 9.14 14.15
C ALA A 80 -16.12 9.70 13.98
N MET A 81 -16.00 10.99 13.64
CA MET A 81 -14.71 11.66 13.50
C MET A 81 -13.93 11.73 14.82
N SER A 82 -14.61 11.92 15.96
CA SER A 82 -13.98 11.98 17.28
C SER A 82 -13.32 10.65 17.72
N LEU A 83 -13.69 9.54 17.08
CA LEU A 83 -13.08 8.22 17.32
C LEU A 83 -11.73 8.08 16.62
N LEU A 84 -11.46 8.88 15.58
CA LEU A 84 -10.26 8.77 14.76
C LEU A 84 -9.05 9.44 15.44
N PRO A 85 -7.83 8.91 15.26
CA PRO A 85 -6.61 9.48 15.84
C PRO A 85 -6.17 10.75 15.09
N LEU A 86 -6.87 11.86 15.32
CA LEU A 86 -6.71 13.15 14.61
C LEU A 86 -5.54 14.03 15.10
N GLU A 87 -4.66 13.53 15.99
CA GLU A 87 -3.75 14.35 16.84
C GLU A 87 -2.68 15.21 16.14
N ALA A 88 -2.68 15.32 14.80
CA ALA A 88 -1.98 16.34 14.00
C ALA A 88 -2.18 16.09 12.49
N VAL A 89 -3.15 15.26 12.11
CA VAL A 89 -3.22 14.64 10.79
C VAL A 89 -4.51 15.09 10.10
N ASP A 90 -4.43 15.45 8.82
CA ASP A 90 -5.58 15.87 8.00
C ASP A 90 -6.73 14.86 8.16
N ALA A 91 -7.92 15.36 8.49
CA ALA A 91 -9.14 14.56 8.64
C ALA A 91 -9.37 13.65 7.43
N ARG A 92 -9.12 14.15 6.22
CA ARG A 92 -9.28 13.38 4.99
C ARG A 92 -8.27 12.23 4.89
N LEU A 93 -7.04 12.45 5.35
CA LEU A 93 -6.01 11.41 5.41
C LEU A 93 -6.44 10.30 6.38
N VAL A 94 -6.95 10.65 7.57
CA VAL A 94 -7.37 9.65 8.56
C VAL A 94 -8.63 8.88 8.10
N GLN A 95 -9.57 9.55 7.41
CA GLN A 95 -10.72 8.88 6.78
C GLN A 95 -10.28 7.86 5.72
N ARG A 96 -9.33 8.25 4.84
CA ARG A 96 -8.75 7.31 3.86
C ARG A 96 -8.01 6.16 4.54
N ALA A 97 -7.33 6.40 5.66
CA ALA A 97 -6.66 5.34 6.40
C ALA A 97 -7.67 4.31 6.95
N ALA A 98 -8.80 4.77 7.48
CA ALA A 98 -9.88 3.90 7.95
C ALA A 98 -10.51 3.10 6.79
N LEU A 99 -10.73 3.74 5.64
CA LEU A 99 -11.20 3.06 4.43
C LEU A 99 -10.21 1.98 3.97
N LEU A 100 -8.91 2.27 4.00
CA LEU A 100 -7.86 1.31 3.60
C LEU A 100 -7.86 0.07 4.50
N VAL A 101 -8.00 0.25 5.82
CA VAL A 101 -8.08 -0.86 6.80
C VAL A 101 -9.19 -1.84 6.42
N VAL A 102 -10.35 -1.34 6.02
CA VAL A 102 -11.50 -2.17 5.62
C VAL A 102 -11.31 -2.77 4.22
N VAL A 103 -10.90 -1.98 3.23
CA VAL A 103 -10.68 -2.44 1.85
C VAL A 103 -9.62 -3.54 1.76
N ARG A 104 -8.59 -3.49 2.61
CA ARG A 104 -7.44 -4.42 2.62
C ARG A 104 -7.48 -5.45 3.74
N ASP A 105 -8.56 -5.46 4.52
CA ASP A 105 -8.76 -6.35 5.66
C ASP A 105 -7.53 -6.40 6.58
N LEU A 106 -7.11 -5.22 7.05
CA LEU A 106 -5.98 -5.09 7.97
C LEU A 106 -6.48 -5.30 9.39
N ASN A 107 -6.06 -6.40 10.02
CA ASN A 107 -6.56 -6.86 11.31
C ASN A 107 -5.51 -6.84 12.45
N SER A 108 -4.28 -6.40 12.16
CA SER A 108 -3.19 -6.35 13.13
C SER A 108 -2.54 -4.96 13.15
N PRO A 109 -2.32 -4.35 14.33
CA PRO A 109 -1.66 -3.05 14.41
C PRO A 109 -0.26 -3.05 13.81
N GLN A 110 0.48 -4.16 13.98
CA GLN A 110 1.80 -4.32 13.40
C GLN A 110 1.72 -4.34 11.86
N ARG A 111 0.76 -5.07 11.31
CA ARG A 111 0.55 -5.11 9.85
C ARG A 111 0.18 -3.75 9.30
N VAL A 112 -0.70 -3.01 9.97
CA VAL A 112 -1.03 -1.62 9.60
C VAL A 112 0.24 -0.76 9.62
N TYR A 113 1.02 -0.81 10.70
CA TYR A 113 2.25 -0.03 10.81
C TYR A 113 3.25 -0.35 9.68
N ASP A 114 3.53 -1.63 9.44
CA ASP A 114 4.47 -2.06 8.40
C ASP A 114 3.98 -1.69 7.00
N ASP A 115 2.70 -1.92 6.71
CA ASP A 115 2.10 -1.59 5.41
C ASP A 115 2.07 -0.06 5.18
N LEU A 116 1.74 0.74 6.19
CA LEU A 116 1.81 2.20 6.08
C LEU A 116 3.23 2.73 5.92
N ARG A 117 4.22 1.99 6.42
CA ARG A 117 5.63 2.37 6.36
C ARG A 117 6.28 1.99 5.04
N TYR A 118 5.96 0.81 4.49
CA TYR A 118 6.68 0.22 3.36
C TYR A 118 5.84 0.00 2.10
N HIS A 119 4.51 -0.04 2.20
CA HIS A 119 3.64 -0.24 1.04
C HIS A 119 3.33 1.09 0.33
N GLN A 120 4.06 1.37 -0.75
CA GLN A 120 3.93 2.66 -1.48
C GLN A 120 2.51 2.93 -2.01
N ALA A 121 1.81 1.89 -2.49
CA ALA A 121 0.42 2.04 -2.94
C ALA A 121 -0.52 2.46 -1.80
N TYR A 122 -0.27 2.00 -0.57
CA TYR A 122 -1.08 2.34 0.59
C TYR A 122 -0.79 3.78 1.01
N ARG A 123 0.48 4.16 1.11
CA ARG A 123 0.89 5.55 1.36
C ARG A 123 0.30 6.51 0.35
N SER A 124 0.36 6.14 -0.93
CA SER A 124 -0.24 6.90 -2.04
C SER A 124 -1.76 6.88 -2.00
N PHE A 125 -2.41 5.85 -1.47
CA PHE A 125 -3.87 5.84 -1.28
C PHE A 125 -4.29 6.84 -0.22
N ILE A 126 -3.60 6.86 0.91
CA ILE A 126 -3.98 7.67 2.07
C ILE A 126 -3.57 9.14 1.86
N GLY A 127 -2.50 9.36 1.10
CA GLY A 127 -1.88 10.67 0.91
C GLY A 127 -0.83 10.97 2.00
N LEU A 128 -0.12 9.95 2.47
CA LEU A 128 1.00 10.14 3.38
C LEU A 128 2.22 10.65 2.62
N ASP A 129 2.68 11.84 3.02
CA ASP A 129 3.90 12.43 2.47
C ASP A 129 5.14 11.58 2.77
N HIS A 130 6.15 11.75 1.92
CA HIS A 130 7.45 11.10 2.03
C HIS A 130 8.10 11.40 3.39
N GLY A 131 8.72 10.39 4.00
CA GLY A 131 9.34 10.54 5.33
C GLY A 131 8.35 10.58 6.51
N THR A 132 7.07 10.87 6.28
CA THR A 132 6.04 10.81 7.32
C THR A 132 5.75 9.35 7.66
N ALA A 133 5.94 8.99 8.92
CA ALA A 133 5.60 7.68 9.46
C ALA A 133 4.58 7.85 10.59
N TRP A 134 3.55 7.01 10.58
CA TRP A 134 2.63 6.92 11.72
C TRP A 134 3.31 6.20 12.88
N ALA A 135 3.09 6.69 14.10
CA ALA A 135 3.53 6.00 15.29
C ALA A 135 2.73 4.69 15.47
N PRO A 136 3.33 3.64 16.06
CA PRO A 136 2.61 2.38 16.33
C PRO A 136 1.29 2.60 17.09
N MET A 137 1.27 3.54 18.04
CA MET A 137 0.06 3.87 18.81
C MET A 137 -1.07 4.45 17.95
N GLN A 138 -0.75 5.23 16.91
CA GLN A 138 -1.75 5.74 15.97
C GLN A 138 -2.39 4.59 15.18
N CYS A 139 -1.61 3.59 14.81
CA CYS A 139 -2.11 2.39 14.10
C CYS A 139 -3.03 1.55 15.00
N VAL A 140 -2.69 1.40 16.29
CA VAL A 140 -3.55 0.75 17.28
C VAL A 140 -4.89 1.49 17.41
N ARG A 141 -4.86 2.81 17.61
CA ARG A 141 -6.06 3.64 17.74
C ARG A 141 -6.93 3.62 16.48
N LEU A 142 -6.32 3.63 15.29
CA LEU A 142 -7.05 3.50 14.03
C LEU A 142 -7.84 2.19 13.96
N LEU A 143 -7.20 1.06 14.30
CA LEU A 143 -7.88 -0.24 14.28
C LEU A 143 -9.00 -0.32 15.31
N GLN A 144 -8.77 0.19 16.52
CA GLN A 144 -9.82 0.27 17.55
C GLN A 144 -11.00 1.13 17.09
N ALA A 145 -10.73 2.27 16.45
CA ALA A 145 -11.77 3.11 15.87
C ALA A 145 -12.56 2.38 14.79
N CYS A 146 -11.88 1.66 13.88
CA CYS A 146 -12.52 0.89 12.79
C CYS A 146 -13.40 -0.27 13.30
N ALA A 147 -13.14 -0.76 14.52
CA ALA A 147 -13.99 -1.74 15.19
C ALA A 147 -15.27 -1.14 15.80
N ASN A 148 -15.35 0.20 15.94
CA ASN A 148 -16.54 0.86 16.46
C ASN A 148 -17.69 0.80 15.42
N PRO A 149 -18.90 0.36 15.82
CA PRO A 149 -20.03 0.23 14.89
C PRO A 149 -20.42 1.53 14.18
N LEU A 150 -20.31 2.67 14.84
CA LEU A 150 -20.65 3.97 14.24
C LEU A 150 -19.71 4.30 13.08
N LEU A 151 -18.40 4.14 13.31
CA LEU A 151 -17.41 4.36 12.27
C LEU A 151 -17.54 3.32 11.16
N ARG A 152 -17.82 2.06 11.53
CA ARG A 152 -18.00 0.98 10.57
C ARG A 152 -19.17 1.25 9.62
N GLY A 153 -20.31 1.71 10.14
CA GLY A 153 -21.44 2.14 9.31
C GLY A 153 -21.06 3.26 8.34
N CYS A 154 -20.34 4.29 8.81
CA CYS A 154 -19.89 5.38 7.93
C CYS A 154 -18.95 4.89 6.82
N ILE A 155 -18.05 3.94 7.13
CA ILE A 155 -17.16 3.32 6.15
C ILE A 155 -17.97 2.53 5.12
N ASP A 156 -18.87 1.67 5.58
CA ASP A 156 -19.66 0.80 4.71
C ASP A 156 -20.58 1.63 3.79
N ASP A 157 -21.21 2.69 4.29
CA ASP A 157 -22.00 3.64 3.49
C ASP A 157 -21.14 4.35 2.43
N THR A 158 -19.93 4.76 2.81
CA THR A 158 -18.99 5.40 1.88
C THR A 158 -18.57 4.43 0.78
N LEU A 159 -18.28 3.18 1.12
CA LEU A 159 -17.89 2.14 0.15
C LEU A 159 -19.06 1.72 -0.74
N ALA A 160 -20.29 1.70 -0.22
CA ALA A 160 -21.50 1.39 -0.97
C ALA A 160 -21.81 2.41 -2.08
N ALA A 161 -21.39 3.67 -1.90
CA ALA A 161 -21.54 4.73 -2.91
C ALA A 161 -20.56 4.60 -4.09
N ILE A 162 -19.55 3.72 -4.01
CA ILE A 162 -18.51 3.58 -5.03
C ILE A 162 -18.86 2.49 -6.04
N PRO A 163 -18.52 2.66 -7.33
CA PRO A 163 -18.68 1.61 -8.32
C PRO A 163 -18.01 0.30 -7.88
N ARG A 164 -18.81 -0.77 -7.80
CA ARG A 164 -18.40 -2.08 -7.28
C ARG A 164 -17.16 -2.66 -7.94
N HIS A 165 -16.98 -2.46 -9.25
CA HIS A 165 -15.81 -2.94 -9.98
C HIS A 165 -14.49 -2.31 -9.50
N LEU A 166 -14.51 -1.04 -9.04
CA LEU A 166 -13.33 -0.38 -8.48
C LEU A 166 -13.00 -0.94 -7.09
N PHE A 167 -14.02 -1.19 -6.28
CA PHE A 167 -13.87 -1.81 -4.97
C PHE A 167 -13.31 -3.22 -5.10
N GLU A 168 -13.87 -4.07 -5.96
CA GLU A 168 -13.41 -5.44 -6.18
C GLU A 168 -11.97 -5.50 -6.71
N ALA A 169 -11.60 -4.59 -7.63
CA ALA A 169 -10.23 -4.47 -8.12
C ALA A 169 -9.24 -4.05 -7.02
N ALA A 170 -9.67 -3.21 -6.07
CA ALA A 170 -8.85 -2.77 -4.95
C ALA A 170 -8.76 -3.78 -3.79
N CYS A 171 -9.81 -4.57 -3.57
CA CYS A 171 -9.82 -5.67 -2.60
C CYS A 171 -9.05 -6.89 -3.09
N ALA A 172 -8.90 -7.05 -4.41
CA ALA A 172 -8.08 -8.11 -4.96
C ALA A 172 -6.67 -8.04 -4.34
N PRO A 173 -6.17 -9.14 -3.75
CA PRO A 173 -4.75 -9.21 -3.45
C PRO A 173 -4.02 -8.99 -4.78
N ALA A 174 -2.91 -8.25 -4.77
CA ALA A 174 -2.15 -7.88 -5.97
C ALA A 174 -1.78 -9.10 -6.88
N ALA A 175 -1.98 -10.32 -6.38
CA ALA A 175 -1.92 -11.57 -7.10
C ALA A 175 -2.99 -11.81 -8.20
N ARG A 176 -4.09 -11.03 -8.30
CA ARG A 176 -5.13 -11.28 -9.33
C ARG A 176 -4.92 -10.58 -10.69
N ALA A 177 -3.81 -9.88 -10.89
CA ALA A 177 -3.42 -9.41 -12.24
C ALA A 177 -2.60 -10.45 -13.02
N VAL A 178 -2.69 -11.74 -12.66
CA VAL A 178 -2.19 -12.84 -13.47
C VAL A 178 -3.39 -13.38 -14.26
N PRO A 179 -3.42 -13.26 -15.61
CA PRO A 179 -4.41 -14.01 -16.39
C PRO A 179 -4.29 -15.48 -16.01
N ALA A 180 -5.44 -16.13 -15.81
CA ALA A 180 -5.57 -17.48 -15.26
C ALA A 180 -4.85 -18.54 -16.12
N GLN A 181 -3.52 -18.62 -16.00
CA GLN A 181 -2.71 -19.67 -16.58
C GLN A 181 -1.36 -19.70 -15.86
N GLU A 182 -1.35 -20.30 -14.67
CA GLU A 182 -0.24 -21.07 -14.10
C GLU A 182 -0.46 -21.26 -12.59
N ARG A 183 -1.30 -22.26 -12.29
CA ARG A 183 -1.36 -22.92 -10.99
C ARG A 183 -0.20 -23.93 -10.92
N ALA A 184 1.05 -23.46 -11.02
CA ALA A 184 2.27 -24.25 -10.92
C ALA A 184 3.40 -23.24 -10.65
N GLN A 185 4.24 -23.31 -9.61
CA GLN A 185 4.70 -24.39 -8.75
C GLN A 185 4.86 -23.81 -7.33
N ARG A 186 4.59 -24.63 -6.32
CA ARG A 186 4.90 -24.31 -4.92
C ARG A 186 6.40 -24.10 -4.80
N ILE A 187 6.84 -22.93 -4.33
CA ILE A 187 8.22 -22.70 -3.92
C ILE A 187 8.44 -23.55 -2.66
N ALA A 188 9.04 -24.72 -2.82
CA ALA A 188 9.61 -25.49 -1.72
C ALA A 188 10.96 -24.85 -1.36
N GLY A 189 10.91 -23.76 -0.58
CA GLY A 189 12.09 -23.13 -0.01
C GLY A 189 12.54 -23.91 1.22
N GLY A 190 13.43 -24.88 1.04
CA GLY A 190 14.25 -25.39 2.14
C GLY A 190 15.26 -24.31 2.53
N CYS A 191 15.15 -23.78 3.75
CA CYS A 191 16.18 -22.92 4.31
C CYS A 191 17.47 -23.72 4.45
N LEU A 192 18.53 -23.32 3.74
CA LEU A 192 19.89 -23.77 4.03
C LEU A 192 20.36 -23.02 5.29
N SER A 193 20.33 -23.72 6.43
CA SER A 193 21.03 -23.32 7.64
C SER A 193 22.53 -23.60 7.46
N TYR A 194 23.37 -22.60 7.69
CA TYR A 194 24.78 -22.77 8.05
C TYR A 194 24.91 -22.59 9.56
#